data_AF-W4L3B6-F1
#
_entry.id   AF-W4L3B6-F1
#
_cell.length_a   1.000
_cell.length_b   1.000
_cell.length_c   1.000
_cell.angle_alpha   90.00
_cell.angle_beta   90.00
_cell.angle_gamma   90.00
#
_symmetry.space_group_name_H-M   'P 1'
#
loop_
_entity.id
_entity.type
_entity.pdbx_description
1 polymer ?
#
loop_
_entity_poly.entity_id
_entity_poly.type
_entity_poly.pdbx_seq_one_letter_code
_entity_poly.pdbx_strand_id
1 'polypeptide(L)'
;PKAPKTCNKGLYDIRFDTAFEQVMLACSATYRPNQDGTWVTPEMIEAYCRLHELGFAHSIEAWADGELAGGLYGLSLGGVFFGESMFARRSDASKVAFVCLVRQLQDWGFELIDCQVYTEHLERFGAQEWPRRRFLRALDRALQIPTRRGRWQWTRSAAERA
;
A
#
# COMPACT_ATOMS: atom_id res chain seq x y z
N PRO A 1 -14.64 -15.35 0.41
CA PRO A 1 -14.06 -15.22 1.77
C PRO A 1 -14.90 -14.27 2.63
N LYS A 2 -15.45 -14.75 3.75
CA LYS A 2 -16.16 -13.90 4.71
C LYS A 2 -15.20 -12.80 5.20
N ALA A 3 -15.57 -11.55 4.97
CA ALA A 3 -14.78 -10.39 5.36
C ALA A 3 -14.46 -10.45 6.87
N PRO A 4 -13.21 -10.21 7.30
CA PRO A 4 -12.97 -9.90 8.70
C PRO A 4 -13.82 -8.67 9.03
N LYS A 5 -14.80 -8.90 9.90
CA LYS A 5 -15.57 -7.85 10.54
C LYS A 5 -14.54 -6.90 11.13
N THR A 6 -14.63 -5.63 10.71
CA THR A 6 -14.00 -4.47 11.32
C THR A 6 -12.48 -4.28 11.13
N CYS A 7 -12.07 -3.13 10.57
CA CYS A 7 -10.76 -2.48 10.82
C CYS A 7 -10.67 -1.97 12.28
N ASN A 8 -11.30 -2.67 13.23
CA ASN A 8 -11.75 -2.14 14.52
C ASN A 8 -11.23 -3.02 15.65
N LYS A 9 -10.09 -2.62 16.19
CA LYS A 9 -9.93 -2.56 17.64
C LYS A 9 -9.52 -1.16 18.11
N GLY A 10 -9.61 -0.13 17.24
CA GLY A 10 -9.08 1.20 17.53
C GLY A 10 -7.57 1.23 17.83
N LEU A 11 -6.84 0.14 17.54
CA LEU A 11 -5.43 -0.01 17.90
C LEU A 11 -4.50 0.79 17.00
N TYR A 12 -4.93 1.04 15.76
CA TYR A 12 -4.15 1.77 14.77
C TYR A 12 -4.99 2.89 14.17
N ASP A 13 -4.45 4.12 14.22
CA ASP A 13 -4.91 5.26 13.45
C ASP A 13 -4.31 5.18 12.05
N ILE A 14 -5.18 5.03 11.04
CA ILE A 14 -4.74 4.83 9.66
C ILE A 14 -4.70 6.16 8.94
N ARG A 15 -3.52 6.50 8.42
CA ARG A 15 -3.26 7.74 7.70
C ARG A 15 -2.71 7.48 6.31
N PHE A 16 -2.92 8.44 5.42
CA PHE A 16 -2.50 8.40 4.03
C PHE A 16 -1.65 9.62 3.78
N ASP A 17 -0.50 9.42 3.14
CA ASP A 17 0.37 10.51 2.68
C ASP A 17 0.78 11.51 3.78
N THR A 18 0.92 11.09 5.05
CA THR A 18 1.35 11.97 6.15
C THR A 18 2.80 11.78 6.56
N ALA A 19 3.41 10.64 6.24
CA ALA A 19 4.79 10.30 6.59
C ALA A 19 5.48 9.42 5.54
N PHE A 20 5.34 9.76 4.26
CA PHE A 20 5.87 8.97 3.14
C PHE A 20 7.35 8.59 3.26
N GLU A 21 8.22 9.58 3.51
CA GLU A 21 9.66 9.34 3.67
C GLU A 21 9.95 8.41 4.86
N GLN A 22 9.24 8.56 5.98
CA GLN A 22 9.41 7.70 7.15
C GLN A 22 9.02 6.26 6.85
N VAL A 23 7.98 6.04 6.05
CA VAL A 23 7.57 4.72 5.58
C VAL A 23 8.65 4.11 4.70
N MET A 24 9.22 4.87 3.76
CA MET A 24 10.31 4.37 2.91
C MET A 24 11.57 4.00 3.71
N LEU A 25 11.98 4.86 4.64
CA LEU A 25 13.11 4.60 5.53
C LEU A 25 12.87 3.37 6.42
N ALA A 26 11.65 3.18 6.90
CA ALA A 26 11.31 1.99 7.68
C ALA A 26 11.32 0.72 6.82
N CYS A 27 10.83 0.80 5.57
CA CYS A 27 10.93 -0.29 4.60
C CYS A 27 12.38 -0.64 4.25
N SER A 28 13.26 0.35 4.10
CA SER A 28 14.68 0.13 3.80
C SER A 28 15.47 -0.47 4.97
N ALA A 29 15.01 -0.24 6.20
CA ALA A 29 15.60 -0.84 7.41
C ALA A 29 15.00 -2.21 7.77
N THR A 30 13.98 -2.69 7.06
CA THR A 30 13.29 -3.94 7.41
C THR A 30 14.12 -5.15 7.02
N TYR A 31 14.53 -5.94 8.01
CA TYR A 31 15.21 -7.21 7.77
C TYR A 31 14.29 -8.21 7.06
N ARG A 32 14.79 -8.85 6.00
CA ARG A 32 14.08 -9.87 5.24
C ARG A 32 15.00 -11.09 5.12
N PRO A 33 14.56 -12.28 5.56
CA PRO A 33 15.37 -13.50 5.44
C PRO A 33 15.77 -13.73 3.97
N ASN A 34 17.03 -14.07 3.73
CA ASN A 34 17.60 -14.31 2.40
C ASN A 34 17.65 -13.08 1.48
N GLN A 35 17.58 -11.86 2.04
CA GLN A 35 17.78 -10.63 1.28
C GLN A 35 18.99 -9.86 1.85
N ASP A 36 20.09 -9.80 1.09
CA ASP A 36 21.25 -9.00 1.42
C ASP A 36 20.98 -7.53 1.11
N GLY A 37 20.44 -6.82 2.11
CA GLY A 37 20.05 -5.41 1.99
C GLY A 37 18.74 -5.22 1.25
N THR A 38 18.38 -3.96 1.00
CA THR A 38 17.14 -3.60 0.29
C THR A 38 17.48 -2.81 -0.96
N TRP A 39 16.65 -2.91 -1.99
CA TRP A 39 16.77 -2.08 -3.19
C TRP A 39 16.45 -0.60 -2.92
N VAL A 40 15.95 -0.27 -1.72
CA VAL A 40 15.58 1.06 -1.29
C VAL A 40 16.82 1.81 -0.80
N THR A 41 17.67 2.21 -1.75
CA THR A 41 18.85 3.04 -1.51
C THR A 41 18.46 4.50 -1.22
N PRO A 42 19.37 5.36 -0.72
CA PRO A 42 19.10 6.79 -0.54
C PRO A 42 18.59 7.50 -1.81
N GLU A 43 19.15 7.17 -2.97
CA GLU A 43 18.74 7.72 -4.26
C GLU A 43 17.32 7.28 -4.64
N MET A 44 16.95 6.03 -4.32
CA MET A 44 15.59 5.54 -4.52
C MET A 44 14.59 6.23 -3.59
N ILE A 45 14.98 6.51 -2.34
CA ILE A 45 14.13 7.29 -1.41
C ILE A 45 13.88 8.68 -1.98
N GLU A 46 14.92 9.38 -2.42
CA GLU A 46 14.79 10.71 -3.03
C GLU A 46 13.88 10.68 -4.26
N ALA A 47 14.08 9.72 -5.18
CA ALA A 47 13.27 9.58 -6.38
C ALA A 47 11.79 9.34 -6.07
N TYR A 48 11.48 8.47 -5.11
CA TYR A 48 10.10 8.19 -4.73
C TYR A 48 9.47 9.32 -3.90
N CYS A 49 10.23 10.02 -3.05
CA CYS A 49 9.77 11.24 -2.41
C CYS A 49 9.41 12.30 -3.46
N ARG A 50 10.20 12.42 -4.53
CA ARG A 50 9.86 13.29 -5.65
C ARG A 50 8.59 12.84 -6.37
N LEU A 51 8.40 11.55 -6.60
CA LEU A 51 7.15 11.02 -7.16
C LEU A 51 5.95 11.27 -6.25
N HIS A 52 6.15 11.23 -4.93
CA HIS A 52 5.13 11.56 -3.94
C HIS A 52 4.73 13.04 -3.99
N GLU A 53 5.70 13.96 -4.10
CA GLU A 53 5.44 15.39 -4.32
C GLU A 53 4.68 15.65 -5.62
N LEU A 54 5.03 14.93 -6.68
CA LEU A 54 4.32 14.97 -7.97
C LEU A 54 2.93 14.28 -7.90
N GLY A 55 2.60 13.65 -6.77
CA GLY A 55 1.33 13.03 -6.48
C GLY A 55 1.13 11.67 -7.15
N PHE A 56 2.19 10.91 -7.41
CA PHE A 56 2.13 9.56 -7.98
C PHE A 56 2.42 8.46 -6.97
N ALA A 57 3.27 8.74 -5.97
CA ALA A 57 3.62 7.78 -4.94
C ALA A 57 2.85 8.07 -3.66
N HIS A 58 2.39 7.02 -2.98
CA HIS A 58 1.51 7.14 -1.82
C HIS A 58 1.95 6.22 -0.69
N SER A 59 1.77 6.68 0.55
CA SER A 59 2.02 5.92 1.77
C SER A 59 0.74 5.67 2.53
N ILE A 60 0.64 4.48 3.13
CA ILE A 60 -0.44 4.09 4.02
C ILE A 60 0.20 3.65 5.33
N GLU A 61 -0.22 4.32 6.39
CA GLU A 61 0.50 4.34 7.66
C GLU A 61 -0.42 3.87 8.77
N ALA A 62 0.06 2.94 9.59
CA ALA A 62 -0.60 2.52 10.81
C ALA A 62 0.12 3.14 12.01
N TRP A 63 -0.57 4.02 12.71
CA TRP A 63 -0.06 4.73 13.89
C TRP A 63 -0.64 4.16 15.17
N ALA A 64 0.17 3.90 16.19
CA ALA A 64 -0.28 3.51 17.52
C ALA A 64 0.46 4.34 18.57
N ASP A 65 -0.27 4.92 19.52
CA ASP A 65 0.30 5.74 20.61
C ASP A 65 1.21 6.89 20.12
N GLY A 66 0.89 7.47 18.95
CA GLY A 66 1.70 8.53 18.33
C GLY A 66 2.92 8.05 17.54
N GLU A 67 3.17 6.74 17.50
CA GLU A 67 4.31 6.15 16.78
C GLU A 67 3.87 5.47 15.48
N LEU A 68 4.73 5.53 14.47
CA LEU A 68 4.55 4.81 13.23
C LEU A 68 4.84 3.32 13.45
N ALA A 69 3.77 2.53 13.61
CA ALA A 69 3.79 1.12 13.99
C ALA A 69 3.91 0.17 12.79
N GLY A 70 3.61 0.64 11.58
CA GLY A 70 3.76 -0.09 10.33
C GLY A 70 3.22 0.71 9.16
N GLY A 71 3.42 0.20 7.96
CA GLY A 71 2.92 0.86 6.76
C GLY A 71 3.43 0.23 5.48
N LEU A 72 3.02 0.82 4.37
CA LEU A 72 3.43 0.43 3.04
C LEU A 72 3.42 1.64 2.10
N TYR A 73 4.15 1.54 1.00
CA TYR A 73 4.10 2.54 -0.07
C TYR A 73 3.97 1.90 -1.44
N GLY A 74 3.51 2.70 -2.40
CA GLY A 74 3.35 2.26 -3.78
C GLY A 74 3.05 3.40 -4.73
N LEU A 75 2.83 3.07 -6.00
CA LEU A 75 2.53 4.02 -7.06
C LEU A 75 1.07 3.89 -7.52
N SER A 76 0.43 5.03 -7.77
CA SER A 76 -0.84 5.10 -8.48
C SER A 76 -0.58 5.39 -9.96
N LEU A 77 -0.97 4.47 -10.85
CA LEU A 77 -0.99 4.72 -12.30
C LEU A 77 -2.27 4.10 -12.89
N GLY A 78 -3.08 4.96 -13.52
CA GLY A 78 -4.44 4.65 -13.88
C GLY A 78 -5.24 4.05 -12.74
N GLY A 79 -5.96 2.95 -13.00
CA GLY A 79 -6.70 2.17 -12.02
C GLY A 79 -5.87 1.06 -11.35
N VAL A 80 -4.54 1.20 -11.33
CA VAL A 80 -3.63 0.22 -10.73
C VAL A 80 -2.83 0.85 -9.60
N PHE A 81 -2.76 0.14 -8.48
CA PHE A 81 -1.82 0.44 -7.41
C PHE A 81 -0.66 -0.56 -7.45
N PHE A 82 0.56 -0.08 -7.64
CA PHE A 82 1.77 -0.89 -7.63
C PHE A 82 2.34 -0.88 -6.22
N GLY A 83 2.15 -1.97 -5.48
CA GLY A 83 2.68 -2.12 -4.13
C GLY A 83 4.16 -2.41 -4.18
N GLU A 84 4.97 -1.51 -3.62
CA GLU A 84 6.44 -1.62 -3.67
C GLU A 84 7.00 -2.33 -2.44
N SER A 85 6.62 -1.88 -1.26
CA SER A 85 7.17 -2.42 -0.02
C SER A 85 6.30 -2.11 1.18
N MET A 86 6.46 -2.91 2.24
CA MET A 86 5.80 -2.73 3.53
C MET A 86 6.73 -3.11 4.68
N PHE A 87 6.42 -2.58 5.86
CA PHE A 87 7.08 -2.91 7.12
C PHE A 87 6.09 -2.94 8.27
N ALA A 88 6.42 -3.68 9.33
CA ALA A 88 5.67 -3.67 10.57
C ALA A 88 6.63 -3.70 11.76
N ARG A 89 6.40 -2.81 12.73
CA ARG A 89 7.06 -2.77 14.05
C ARG A 89 6.17 -3.35 15.14
N ARG A 90 4.85 -3.26 14.98
CA ARG A 90 3.86 -3.92 15.86
C ARG A 90 3.04 -4.96 15.09
N SER A 91 2.54 -5.95 15.81
CA SER A 91 1.76 -7.06 15.24
C SER A 91 0.57 -6.55 14.43
N ASP A 92 0.38 -7.12 13.24
CA ASP A 92 -0.69 -6.79 12.29
C ASP A 92 -0.70 -5.34 11.75
N ALA A 93 0.27 -4.47 12.07
CA ALA A 93 0.22 -3.06 11.64
C ALA A 93 0.20 -2.88 10.11
N SER A 94 1.16 -3.48 9.38
CA SER A 94 1.19 -3.44 7.90
C SER A 94 -0.04 -4.11 7.28
N LYS A 95 -0.53 -5.18 7.92
CA LYS A 95 -1.72 -5.92 7.51
C LYS A 95 -2.97 -5.04 7.58
N VAL A 96 -3.16 -4.34 8.69
CA VAL A 96 -4.31 -3.43 8.86
C VAL A 96 -4.21 -2.28 7.86
N ALA A 97 -3.03 -1.68 7.69
CA ALA A 97 -2.78 -0.67 6.66
C ALA A 97 -3.14 -1.18 5.26
N PHE A 98 -2.70 -2.38 4.88
CA PHE A 98 -3.00 -2.98 3.58
C PHE A 98 -4.49 -3.27 3.38
N VAL A 99 -5.19 -3.83 4.37
CA VAL A 99 -6.64 -4.09 4.28
C VAL A 99 -7.42 -2.78 4.13
N CYS A 100 -7.03 -1.73 4.87
CA CYS A 100 -7.60 -0.41 4.74
C CYS A 100 -7.38 0.18 3.34
N LEU A 101 -6.16 0.07 2.81
CA LEU A 101 -5.85 0.45 1.43
C LEU A 101 -6.76 -0.28 0.44
N VAL A 102 -6.86 -1.61 0.52
CA VAL A 102 -7.68 -2.41 -0.41
C VAL A 102 -9.12 -1.89 -0.48
N ARG A 103 -9.73 -1.59 0.68
CA ARG A 103 -11.08 -1.02 0.73
C ARG A 103 -11.14 0.36 0.09
N GLN A 104 -10.19 1.23 0.42
CA GLN A 104 -10.15 2.57 -0.13
C GLN A 104 -9.96 2.57 -1.66
N LEU A 105 -9.11 1.67 -2.18
CA LEU A 105 -8.89 1.47 -3.61
C LEU A 105 -10.16 0.97 -4.30
N GLN A 106 -10.92 0.05 -3.69
CA GLN A 106 -12.22 -0.39 -4.19
C GLN A 106 -13.21 0.77 -4.27
N ASP A 107 -13.31 1.60 -3.23
CA ASP A 107 -14.17 2.78 -3.22
C ASP A 107 -13.77 3.84 -4.26
N TRP A 108 -12.47 3.92 -4.58
CA TRP A 108 -11.94 4.80 -5.63
C TRP A 108 -11.97 4.18 -7.03
N GLY A 109 -12.46 2.96 -7.19
CA GLY A 109 -12.61 2.29 -8.48
C GLY A 109 -11.30 1.77 -9.08
N PHE A 110 -10.28 1.49 -8.27
CA PHE A 110 -9.09 0.78 -8.73
C PHE A 110 -9.44 -0.67 -9.07
N GLU A 111 -8.86 -1.17 -10.15
CA GLU A 111 -9.12 -2.51 -10.66
C GLU A 111 -8.08 -3.53 -10.19
N LEU A 112 -6.84 -3.09 -9.97
CA LEU A 112 -5.70 -3.98 -9.70
C LEU A 112 -4.79 -3.44 -8.61
N ILE A 113 -4.26 -4.37 -7.82
CA ILE A 113 -3.06 -4.18 -7.02
C ILE A 113 -1.99 -5.10 -7.60
N ASP A 114 -0.90 -4.53 -8.10
CA ASP A 114 0.27 -5.29 -8.51
C ASP A 114 1.18 -5.49 -7.30
N CYS A 115 1.46 -6.75 -6.97
CA CYS A 115 2.35 -7.11 -5.87
C CYS A 115 3.73 -7.58 -6.36
N GLN A 116 4.01 -7.50 -7.67
CA GLN A 116 5.26 -7.85 -8.34
C GLN A 116 5.64 -9.34 -8.17
N VAL A 117 6.15 -9.72 -7.00
CA VAL A 117 6.62 -11.07 -6.69
C VAL A 117 5.63 -11.74 -5.75
N TYR A 118 5.22 -12.95 -6.11
CA TYR A 118 4.39 -13.78 -5.27
C TYR A 118 5.10 -14.12 -3.95
N THR A 119 4.35 -14.04 -2.85
CA THR A 119 4.79 -14.57 -1.55
C THR A 119 3.60 -15.20 -0.85
N GLU A 120 3.83 -16.25 -0.03
CA GLU A 120 2.79 -16.85 0.81
C GLU A 120 2.11 -15.80 1.72
N HIS A 121 2.84 -14.77 2.12
CA HIS A 121 2.30 -13.67 2.92
C HIS A 121 1.20 -12.92 2.15
N LEU A 122 1.43 -12.60 0.88
CA LEU A 122 0.47 -11.91 0.01
C LEU A 122 -0.71 -12.83 -0.38
N GLU A 123 -0.47 -14.13 -0.58
CA GLU A 123 -1.54 -15.10 -0.84
C GLU A 123 -2.57 -15.13 0.30
N ARG A 124 -2.13 -15.02 1.57
CA ARG A 124 -3.03 -14.93 2.73
C ARG A 124 -3.94 -13.69 2.70
N PHE A 125 -3.58 -12.66 1.92
CA PHE A 125 -4.41 -11.49 1.66
C PHE A 125 -5.30 -11.64 0.41
N GLY A 126 -5.24 -12.78 -0.27
CA GLY A 126 -5.99 -13.05 -1.49
C GLY A 126 -5.23 -12.70 -2.78
N ALA A 127 -3.92 -12.44 -2.72
CA ALA A 127 -3.12 -12.34 -3.93
C ALA A 127 -3.14 -13.65 -4.71
N GLN A 128 -3.15 -13.55 -6.04
CA GLN A 128 -3.20 -14.69 -6.94
C GLN A 128 -2.13 -14.53 -8.01
N GLU A 129 -1.40 -15.60 -8.30
CA GLU A 129 -0.54 -15.61 -9.47
C GLU A 129 -1.40 -15.61 -10.74
N TRP A 130 -1.12 -14.66 -11.63
CA TRP A 130 -1.77 -14.58 -12.94
C TRP A 130 -0.77 -14.95 -14.02
N PRO A 131 -1.18 -15.71 -15.05
CA PRO A 131 -0.38 -15.83 -16.26
C PRO A 131 -0.05 -14.44 -16.82
N ARG A 132 1.21 -14.19 -17.19
CA ARG A 132 1.68 -12.88 -17.69
C ARG A 132 0.76 -12.27 -18.73
N ARG A 133 0.26 -13.07 -19.68
CA ARG A 133 -0.66 -12.60 -20.74
C ARG A 133 -2.00 -12.10 -20.18
N ARG A 134 -2.51 -12.69 -19.10
CA ARG A 134 -3.72 -12.23 -18.41
C ARG A 134 -3.44 -10.90 -17.71
N PHE A 135 -2.33 -10.81 -16.96
CA PHE A 135 -1.91 -9.60 -16.27
C PHE A 135 -1.76 -8.42 -17.23
N LEU A 136 -0.97 -8.58 -18.30
CA LEU A 136 -0.73 -7.51 -19.28
C LEU A 136 -2.02 -6.98 -19.93
N ARG A 137 -2.98 -7.85 -20.23
CA ARG A 137 -4.30 -7.40 -20.76
C ARG A 137 -5.11 -6.63 -19.73
N ALA A 138 -5.03 -6.99 -18.46
CA ALA A 138 -5.74 -6.28 -17.41
C ALA A 138 -5.06 -4.93 -17.10
N LEU A 139 -3.73 -4.92 -17.05
CA LEU A 139 -2.91 -3.73 -16.90
C LEU A 139 -3.20 -2.72 -18.01
N ASP A 140 -3.21 -3.14 -19.27
CA ASP A 140 -3.47 -2.25 -20.42
C ASP A 140 -4.83 -1.53 -20.32
N ARG A 141 -5.86 -2.24 -19.86
CA ARG A 141 -7.19 -1.64 -19.61
C ARG A 141 -7.18 -0.69 -18.43
N ALA A 142 -6.64 -1.13 -17.29
CA ALA A 142 -6.64 -0.33 -16.07
C ALA A 142 -5.81 0.96 -16.22
N LEU A 143 -4.76 0.95 -17.04
CA LEU A 143 -3.99 2.15 -17.38
C LEU A 143 -4.76 3.18 -18.23
N GLN A 144 -5.91 2.83 -18.81
CA GLN A 144 -6.79 3.79 -19.50
C GLN A 144 -7.62 4.63 -18.52
N ILE A 145 -7.75 4.21 -17.26
CA ILE A 145 -8.41 4.98 -16.22
C ILE A 145 -7.51 6.19 -15.87
N PRO A 146 -8.04 7.39 -15.61
CA PRO A 146 -7.22 8.51 -15.19
C PRO A 146 -6.47 8.23 -13.89
N THR A 147 -5.17 8.50 -13.87
CA THR A 147 -4.36 8.35 -12.65
C THR A 147 -4.87 9.27 -11.54
N ARG A 148 -5.15 8.70 -10.36
CA ARG A 148 -5.50 9.45 -9.16
C ARG A 148 -4.26 10.10 -8.56
N ARG A 149 -4.04 11.38 -8.89
CA ARG A 149 -2.89 12.16 -8.41
C ARG A 149 -3.19 13.02 -7.19
N GLY A 150 -2.11 13.52 -6.57
CA GLY A 150 -2.14 14.48 -5.46
C GLY A 150 -2.04 13.79 -4.10
N ARG A 151 -2.21 14.55 -3.01
CA ARG A 151 -2.18 13.99 -1.65
C ARG A 151 -3.44 13.18 -1.39
N TRP A 152 -3.26 11.90 -1.07
CA TRP A 152 -4.34 11.03 -0.64
C TRP A 152 -4.72 11.33 0.81
N GLN A 153 -6.02 11.22 1.10
CA GLN A 153 -6.57 11.31 2.45
C GLN A 153 -7.55 10.17 2.63
N TRP A 154 -7.58 9.62 3.84
CA TRP A 154 -8.55 8.58 4.18
C TRP A 154 -9.96 9.12 4.00
N THR A 155 -10.71 8.52 3.08
CA THR A 155 -12.11 8.88 2.84
C THR A 155 -12.98 7.88 3.59
N ARG A 156 -13.40 8.22 4.81
CA ARG A 156 -14.36 7.39 5.54
C ARG A 156 -15.63 7.24 4.69
N SER A 157 -16.03 6.01 4.39
CA SER A 157 -17.31 5.76 3.74
C SER A 157 -18.45 6.26 4.64
N ALA A 158 -19.61 6.60 4.07
CA ALA A 158 -20.77 7.04 4.85
C ALA A 158 -21.25 5.98 5.86
N ALA A 159 -20.98 4.70 5.59
CA ALA A 159 -21.31 3.57 6.45
C ALA A 159 -20.38 3.41 7.68
N GLU A 160 -19.22 4.07 7.69
CA GLU A 160 -18.24 4.05 8.81
C GLU A 160 -18.32 5.31 9.69
N ARG A 161 -19.30 6.18 9.42
CA ARG A 161 -19.63 7.39 10.20
C ARG A 161 -20.84 7.20 11.13
N ALA A 162 -21.57 6.09 11.01
CA ALA A 162 -22.70 5.70 11.87
C ALA A 162 -22.26 4.63 12.87
#